data_AF-A0A8T0HGX8-F1
#
_entry.id   AF-A0A8T0HGX8-F1
#
_cell.length_a   1.000
_cell.length_b   1.000
_cell.length_c   1.000
_cell.angle_alpha   90.00
_cell.angle_beta   90.00
_cell.angle_gamma   90.00
#
_symmetry.space_group_name_H-M   'P 1'
#
loop_
_entity.id
_entity.type
_entity.pdbx_description
1 polymer ?
#
loop_
_entity_poly.entity_id
_entity_poly.type
_entity_poly.pdbx_seq_one_letter_code
_entity_poly.pdbx_strand_id
1 'polypeptide(L)'
;MAGAAAGTAHLCTRCPSLLMSSSMSTLRYAARRLALAPVASLASSSSQSRGGISRVRLMGVLASTRPSLGGIRTTMEPCARRELSSSVRAKVIESGSAVVEESAEVEPVPSSSVPEFKKRLRIAEIKGGEDGGLRLVGQTMTVRGWVRTCRLQKTFTFIEVNDGSAVSNIQAVVGSDVEGYDKIEAGLVNTGASVAIEGVLVESQGSKQKVELKATKLTLVGGTDPASFPIQKKKLSREYLRSVAHLRPRTNTFGAVARVRTALAFATHQFFREHGFVWVASPIITASDCEGAGEQFCVTTLIPSSHEDPKTPLSKVPTTKDGLIDWSQDFFGKPAFLTVSGQLNGETYATALCDVYTFGPTFRAENSNTTRHLAEFWMIEPELAFADLKDDMACATAYLQYVVKYVLENCKEDMEFFDKWVEKDIVTRLTNVVEKPFVHVTYTEAVELLQKAKKKFEFPVKWGADLQSEHERYLTEVAFSGNPVIVTDYPKVLICQTI
;
A
#
# COMPACT_ATOMS: atom_id res chain seq x y z
N MET A 1 34.15 28.71 -65.50
CA MET A 1 35.59 28.46 -65.26
C MET A 1 35.67 27.45 -64.12
N ALA A 2 35.73 26.15 -64.44
CA ALA A 2 36.95 25.31 -64.45
C ALA A 2 37.34 24.88 -63.01
N GLY A 3 37.52 23.61 -62.61
CA GLY A 3 37.46 22.25 -63.18
C GLY A 3 37.44 21.28 -61.97
N ALA A 4 36.77 20.11 -61.96
CA ALA A 4 37.04 18.83 -62.62
C ALA A 4 38.35 18.10 -62.19
N ALA A 5 38.19 17.00 -61.42
CA ALA A 5 38.98 15.74 -61.41
C ALA A 5 38.36 14.81 -60.32
N ALA A 6 37.70 13.66 -60.54
CA ALA A 6 38.08 12.38 -61.18
C ALA A 6 39.43 11.88 -60.62
N GLY A 7 39.58 10.77 -59.89
CA GLY A 7 39.08 9.39 -59.97
C GLY A 7 40.08 8.54 -59.13
N THR A 8 39.72 7.44 -58.47
CA THR A 8 39.91 6.08 -58.99
C THR A 8 39.53 5.06 -57.90
N ALA A 9 38.97 3.93 -58.34
CA ALA A 9 38.61 2.78 -57.52
C ALA A 9 39.69 1.70 -57.62
N HIS A 10 39.86 0.89 -56.56
CA HIS A 10 40.27 -0.51 -56.70
C HIS A 10 39.70 -1.38 -55.56
N LEU A 11 38.90 -2.37 -55.96
CA LEU A 11 38.47 -3.53 -55.17
C LEU A 11 39.67 -4.44 -54.84
N CYS A 12 39.70 -5.02 -53.65
CA CYS A 12 40.12 -6.41 -53.49
C CYS A 12 39.42 -7.08 -52.31
N THR A 13 38.90 -8.27 -52.60
CA THR A 13 38.05 -9.18 -51.83
C THR A 13 38.82 -10.04 -50.82
N ARG A 14 38.26 -10.27 -49.62
CA ARG A 14 37.83 -11.60 -49.10
C ARG A 14 37.37 -11.54 -47.63
N CYS A 15 36.15 -12.06 -47.42
CA CYS A 15 35.39 -12.37 -46.18
C CYS A 15 35.96 -13.62 -45.44
N PRO A 16 35.40 -14.16 -44.33
CA PRO A 16 34.13 -13.83 -43.63
C PRO A 16 34.17 -13.81 -42.06
N SER A 17 33.14 -13.23 -41.42
CA SER A 17 32.20 -13.91 -40.47
C SER A 17 31.54 -12.98 -39.43
N LEU A 18 30.19 -12.90 -39.47
CA LEU A 18 29.19 -12.85 -38.36
C LEU A 18 29.38 -11.79 -37.23
N LEU A 19 28.44 -10.92 -36.83
CA LEU A 19 26.98 -11.00 -36.68
C LEU A 19 26.38 -9.57 -36.67
N MET A 20 25.16 -9.44 -37.19
CA MET A 20 24.49 -8.19 -37.56
C MET A 20 23.87 -7.40 -36.40
N SER A 21 24.16 -6.10 -36.41
CA SER A 21 23.28 -5.02 -35.97
C SER A 21 22.00 -4.96 -36.82
N SER A 22 20.85 -4.68 -36.22
CA SER A 22 19.63 -4.34 -36.99
C SER A 22 19.00 -3.06 -36.45
N SER A 23 19.03 -2.04 -37.30
CA SER A 23 18.22 -0.82 -37.25
C SER A 23 16.99 -0.99 -38.14
N MET A 24 15.94 -0.23 -37.80
CA MET A 24 14.62 -0.11 -38.42
C MET A 24 14.51 -0.31 -39.95
N SER A 25 13.45 -1.01 -40.38
CA SER A 25 12.56 -0.56 -41.47
C SER A 25 11.31 -1.43 -41.63
N THR A 26 10.15 -0.77 -41.54
CA THR A 26 9.01 -0.81 -42.47
C THR A 26 8.52 -2.15 -43.03
N LEU A 27 7.28 -2.53 -42.68
CA LEU A 27 6.42 -3.33 -43.57
C LEU A 27 4.93 -2.92 -43.41
N ARG A 28 4.43 -2.19 -44.42
CA ARG A 28 3.01 -2.06 -44.78
C ARG A 28 2.73 -2.98 -45.95
N TYR A 29 1.64 -3.75 -45.89
CA TYR A 29 0.72 -4.22 -46.96
C TYR A 29 0.13 -5.58 -46.53
N ALA A 30 -1.08 -6.01 -46.86
CA ALA A 30 -2.37 -5.41 -47.22
C ALA A 30 -3.35 -6.59 -47.30
N ALA A 31 -4.64 -6.28 -47.18
CA ALA A 31 -5.74 -7.21 -47.41
C ALA A 31 -5.69 -7.87 -48.81
N ARG A 32 -6.08 -9.15 -48.89
CA ARG A 32 -6.80 -9.70 -50.05
C ARG A 32 -7.68 -10.91 -49.69
N ARG A 33 -8.88 -10.86 -50.26
CA ARG A 33 -10.07 -11.71 -50.14
C ARG A 33 -9.88 -13.14 -50.66
N LEU A 34 -10.70 -14.05 -50.13
CA LEU A 34 -11.39 -15.10 -50.90
C LEU A 34 -12.90 -14.99 -50.61
N ALA A 35 -13.70 -15.09 -51.66
CA ALA A 35 -15.13 -14.75 -51.71
C ALA A 35 -15.98 -15.99 -52.06
N LEU A 36 -17.29 -15.98 -51.69
CA LEU A 36 -18.45 -16.39 -52.51
C LEU A 36 -19.81 -16.07 -51.78
N ALA A 37 -20.36 -14.88 -52.08
CA ALA A 37 -21.76 -14.41 -52.40
C ALA A 37 -23.08 -15.06 -51.83
N PRO A 38 -24.28 -14.41 -51.93
CA PRO A 38 -24.67 -12.97 -51.79
C PRO A 38 -26.04 -12.66 -51.08
N VAL A 39 -26.45 -11.36 -51.12
CA VAL A 39 -27.79 -10.68 -50.90
C VAL A 39 -28.07 -10.17 -49.45
N ALA A 40 -28.48 -8.94 -49.09
CA ALA A 40 -28.77 -7.63 -49.72
C ALA A 40 -28.53 -6.48 -48.70
N SER A 41 -27.80 -5.41 -49.07
CA SER A 41 -28.21 -3.98 -49.18
C SER A 41 -28.90 -3.29 -47.98
N LEU A 42 -28.18 -2.36 -47.32
CA LEU A 42 -28.52 -0.91 -47.24
C LEU A 42 -27.38 -0.12 -46.57
N ALA A 43 -27.13 1.07 -47.08
CA ALA A 43 -25.98 1.93 -46.81
C ALA A 43 -26.23 2.95 -45.68
N SER A 44 -25.19 3.32 -44.92
CA SER A 44 -24.83 4.73 -44.65
C SER A 44 -23.58 4.90 -43.77
N SER A 45 -22.62 5.68 -44.29
CA SER A 45 -21.65 6.57 -43.62
C SER A 45 -20.79 6.05 -42.46
N SER A 46 -19.53 5.78 -42.79
CA SER A 46 -18.37 5.68 -41.89
C SER A 46 -17.86 7.05 -41.42
N SER A 47 -17.65 7.22 -40.12
CA SER A 47 -16.62 8.11 -39.56
C SER A 47 -15.69 7.27 -38.68
N GLN A 48 -14.40 7.28 -39.02
CA GLN A 48 -13.34 6.54 -38.32
C GLN A 48 -13.04 7.23 -36.98
N SER A 49 -13.30 6.58 -35.85
CA SER A 49 -12.70 6.93 -34.56
C SER A 49 -11.34 6.24 -34.46
N ARG A 50 -10.28 7.03 -34.25
CA ARG A 50 -8.93 6.53 -33.92
C ARG A 50 -8.79 6.51 -32.41
N GLY A 51 -8.35 5.36 -31.88
CA GLY A 51 -8.15 5.11 -30.46
C GLY A 51 -7.30 6.19 -29.80
N GLY A 52 -7.83 6.75 -28.72
CA GLY A 52 -7.13 7.62 -27.79
C GLY A 52 -7.13 6.96 -26.41
N ILE A 53 -5.97 6.97 -25.75
CA ILE A 53 -5.81 6.55 -24.37
C ILE A 53 -6.72 7.43 -23.50
N SER A 54 -7.62 6.81 -22.75
CA SER A 54 -8.61 7.50 -21.92
C SER A 54 -8.31 7.20 -20.46
N ARG A 55 -8.20 8.24 -19.62
CA ARG A 55 -7.96 8.12 -18.17
C ARG A 55 -9.23 8.56 -17.44
N VAL A 56 -9.80 7.68 -16.61
CA VAL A 56 -10.92 8.01 -15.71
C VAL A 56 -10.35 8.55 -14.40
N ARG A 57 -10.61 9.83 -14.09
CA ARG A 57 -10.21 10.44 -12.81
C ARG A 57 -11.40 10.48 -11.87
N LEU A 58 -11.27 9.83 -10.70
CA LEU A 58 -12.35 9.74 -9.71
C LEU A 58 -12.02 10.49 -8.42
N MET A 59 -13.00 11.24 -7.89
CA MET A 59 -12.75 12.28 -6.88
C MET A 59 -13.39 11.98 -5.52
N GLY A 60 -12.60 12.06 -4.43
CA GLY A 60 -13.09 12.14 -3.05
C GLY A 60 -11.98 12.47 -2.05
N VAL A 61 -12.10 13.55 -1.25
CA VAL A 61 -11.07 13.91 -0.25
C VAL A 61 -11.59 14.57 1.03
N LEU A 62 -10.96 14.17 2.15
CA LEU A 62 -11.09 14.61 3.56
C LEU A 62 -10.38 15.95 3.88
N ALA A 63 -10.91 16.69 4.86
CA ALA A 63 -10.48 18.04 5.26
C ALA A 63 -9.27 18.11 6.23
N SER A 64 -8.53 19.23 6.21
CA SER A 64 -7.30 19.52 7.00
C SER A 64 -7.32 20.94 7.60
N THR A 65 -6.76 21.09 8.80
CA THR A 65 -6.42 22.36 9.47
C THR A 65 -4.93 22.38 9.87
N ARG A 66 -4.27 23.55 9.77
CA ARG A 66 -2.82 23.80 10.05
C ARG A 66 -2.56 24.16 11.52
N PRO A 67 -1.34 23.96 12.06
CA PRO A 67 -0.51 25.13 12.40
C PRO A 67 1.04 24.93 12.32
N SER A 68 1.74 26.01 12.68
CA SER A 68 3.11 26.48 12.46
C SER A 68 4.29 25.75 13.13
N LEU A 69 5.47 25.93 12.51
CA LEU A 69 6.79 25.39 12.86
C LEU A 69 7.50 26.16 13.99
N GLY A 70 8.14 25.42 14.91
CA GLY A 70 9.16 25.91 15.84
C GLY A 70 10.32 24.94 15.86
N GLY A 71 11.54 25.43 15.61
CA GLY A 71 12.75 24.62 15.49
C GLY A 71 13.38 24.26 16.84
N ILE A 72 13.95 23.06 16.93
CA ILE A 72 14.79 22.63 18.06
C ILE A 72 15.98 21.83 17.52
N ARG A 73 17.19 22.25 17.93
CA ARG A 73 18.48 21.58 17.71
C ARG A 73 18.57 20.31 18.55
N THR A 74 19.12 19.24 17.98
CA THR A 74 19.50 18.02 18.71
C THR A 74 21.00 17.77 18.54
N THR A 75 21.68 17.63 19.67
CA THR A 75 23.07 17.17 19.80
C THR A 75 23.05 15.65 19.99
N MET A 76 23.84 14.91 19.20
CA MET A 76 24.02 13.46 19.34
C MET A 76 25.38 13.15 19.96
N GLU A 77 25.39 12.24 20.94
CA GLU A 77 26.59 11.53 21.40
C GLU A 77 26.49 10.03 21.04
N PRO A 78 27.63 9.32 20.84
CA PRO A 78 27.64 8.04 20.14
C PRO A 78 27.46 6.84 21.08
N CYS A 79 26.69 5.85 20.61
CA CYS A 79 26.49 4.55 21.25
C CYS A 79 27.54 3.54 20.75
N ALA A 80 28.32 2.97 21.67
CA ALA A 80 29.36 1.97 21.40
C ALA A 80 28.74 0.60 21.01
N ARG A 81 29.12 0.06 19.84
CA ARG A 81 28.81 -1.31 19.42
C ARG A 81 29.94 -2.26 19.82
N ARG A 82 29.57 -3.37 20.46
CA ARG A 82 30.42 -4.57 20.60
C ARG A 82 30.35 -5.37 19.30
N GLU A 83 31.52 -5.60 18.71
CA GLU A 83 31.71 -6.52 17.58
C GLU A 83 31.70 -7.97 18.08
N LEU A 84 30.92 -8.84 17.43
CA LEU A 84 31.02 -10.28 17.51
C LEU A 84 31.48 -10.77 16.14
N SER A 85 32.78 -11.08 16.02
CA SER A 85 33.35 -11.71 14.84
C SER A 85 33.25 -13.23 14.98
N SER A 86 32.62 -13.89 14.00
CA SER A 86 32.71 -15.34 13.84
C SER A 86 33.30 -15.64 12.46
N SER A 87 34.62 -15.80 12.41
CA SER A 87 35.33 -16.27 11.23
C SER A 87 35.21 -17.79 11.13
N VAL A 88 34.42 -18.29 10.18
CA VAL A 88 34.46 -19.71 9.80
C VAL A 88 35.51 -19.88 8.71
N ARG A 89 36.69 -20.39 9.08
CA ARG A 89 37.69 -20.88 8.12
C ARG A 89 37.38 -22.34 7.80
N ALA A 90 36.94 -22.61 6.57
CA ALA A 90 36.93 -23.96 6.03
C ALA A 90 38.37 -24.40 5.75
N LYS A 91 38.80 -25.51 6.36
CA LYS A 91 40.08 -26.16 6.08
C LYS A 91 39.80 -27.61 5.70
N VAL A 92 40.00 -27.92 4.42
CA VAL A 92 39.97 -29.28 3.88
C VAL A 92 41.28 -29.96 4.26
N ILE A 93 41.21 -31.12 4.93
CA ILE A 93 42.34 -32.04 5.11
C ILE A 93 41.81 -33.47 4.93
N GLU A 94 42.41 -34.18 3.98
CA GLU A 94 42.17 -35.59 3.70
C GLU A 94 43.09 -36.51 4.53
N SER A 95 42.49 -37.65 4.91
CA SER A 95 43.08 -38.98 5.12
C SER A 95 43.90 -39.29 6.39
N GLY A 96 43.32 -40.19 7.21
CA GLY A 96 43.95 -41.47 7.53
C GLY A 96 44.55 -41.64 8.92
N SER A 97 43.78 -42.18 9.87
CA SER A 97 44.19 -43.34 10.71
C SER A 97 43.08 -43.79 11.67
N ALA A 98 43.02 -45.10 11.86
CA ALA A 98 42.00 -45.86 12.57
C ALA A 98 41.93 -45.55 14.07
N VAL A 99 40.71 -45.47 14.62
CA VAL A 99 40.43 -45.55 16.05
C VAL A 99 39.11 -46.28 16.28
N VAL A 100 39.22 -47.45 16.92
CA VAL A 100 38.31 -48.13 17.86
C VAL A 100 36.79 -47.88 17.70
N GLU A 101 36.07 -48.93 17.32
CA GLU A 101 34.61 -49.01 17.43
C GLU A 101 34.21 -49.06 18.92
N GLU A 102 33.75 -47.93 19.44
CA GLU A 102 32.95 -47.86 20.65
C GLU A 102 31.50 -47.65 20.20
N SER A 103 30.69 -48.71 20.27
CA SER A 103 29.27 -48.69 19.93
C SER A 103 28.50 -47.91 20.99
N ALA A 104 28.42 -46.59 20.84
CA ALA A 104 27.47 -45.78 21.57
C ALA A 104 26.06 -46.08 21.03
N GLU A 105 25.20 -46.64 21.87
CA GLU A 105 23.76 -46.68 21.63
C GLU A 105 23.26 -45.24 21.46
N VAL A 106 22.93 -44.87 20.23
CA VAL A 106 22.27 -43.60 19.93
C VAL A 106 20.84 -43.72 20.41
N GLU A 107 20.57 -43.21 21.61
CA GLU A 107 19.21 -42.92 22.09
C GLU A 107 18.43 -42.23 20.96
N PRO A 108 17.25 -42.75 20.56
CA PRO A 108 16.49 -42.18 19.46
C PRO A 108 16.12 -40.74 19.82
N VAL A 109 16.65 -39.78 19.07
CA VAL A 109 16.26 -38.37 19.18
C VAL A 109 14.74 -38.31 19.04
N PRO A 110 13.99 -37.87 20.07
CA PRO A 110 12.54 -37.80 19.96
C PRO A 110 12.22 -36.89 18.79
N SER A 111 11.54 -37.42 17.77
CA SER A 111 11.10 -36.63 16.63
C SER A 111 10.14 -35.56 17.15
N SER A 112 10.66 -34.37 17.41
CA SER A 112 9.87 -33.24 17.87
C SER A 112 9.04 -32.77 16.68
N SER A 113 7.87 -33.38 16.52
CA SER A 113 6.90 -32.97 15.51
C SER A 113 6.62 -31.48 15.69
N VAL A 114 6.67 -30.72 14.60
CA VAL A 114 6.26 -29.31 14.60
C VAL A 114 4.84 -29.24 15.16
N PRO A 115 4.57 -28.42 16.20
CA PRO A 115 3.22 -28.29 16.74
C PRO A 115 2.22 -27.79 15.68
N GLU A 116 0.97 -28.24 15.81
CA GLU A 116 -0.12 -27.77 14.95
C GLU A 116 -0.28 -26.23 15.04
N PHE A 117 -0.54 -25.59 13.89
CA PHE A 117 -0.85 -24.17 13.84
C PHE A 117 -2.20 -23.90 14.53
N LYS A 118 -2.15 -23.45 15.78
CA LYS A 118 -3.35 -23.10 16.54
C LYS A 118 -3.69 -21.63 16.35
N LYS A 119 -4.85 -21.35 15.76
CA LYS A 119 -5.41 -20.01 15.71
C LYS A 119 -5.70 -19.54 17.13
N ARG A 120 -5.09 -18.43 17.53
CA ARG A 120 -5.38 -17.77 18.80
C ARG A 120 -6.77 -17.13 18.77
N LEU A 121 -7.52 -17.30 19.86
CA LEU A 121 -8.77 -16.60 20.11
C LEU A 121 -8.55 -15.09 20.14
N ARG A 122 -9.34 -14.36 19.33
CA ARG A 122 -9.26 -12.90 19.21
C ARG A 122 -10.39 -12.22 19.98
N ILE A 123 -10.14 -11.02 20.50
CA ILE A 123 -11.19 -10.22 21.16
C ILE A 123 -12.35 -9.93 20.21
N ALA A 124 -12.06 -9.67 18.93
CA ALA A 124 -13.08 -9.52 17.89
C ALA A 124 -13.99 -10.75 17.71
N GLU A 125 -13.50 -11.96 18.01
CA GLU A 125 -14.29 -13.20 17.91
C GLU A 125 -15.13 -13.45 19.17
N ILE A 126 -14.62 -13.00 20.33
CA ILE A 126 -15.34 -13.06 21.61
C ILE A 126 -16.52 -12.09 21.59
N LYS A 127 -16.25 -10.84 21.18
CA LYS A 127 -17.21 -9.73 21.26
C LYS A 127 -17.93 -9.45 19.96
N GLY A 128 -17.52 -10.09 18.86
CA GLY A 128 -18.13 -9.91 17.55
C GLY A 128 -19.56 -10.43 17.52
N GLY A 129 -20.42 -9.74 16.77
CA GLY A 129 -21.85 -10.04 16.64
C GLY A 129 -22.75 -9.07 17.42
N GLU A 130 -24.05 -9.18 17.20
CA GLU A 130 -25.05 -8.29 17.82
C GLU A 130 -25.21 -8.56 19.34
N ASP A 131 -24.96 -9.79 19.77
CA ASP A 131 -25.03 -10.22 21.17
C ASP A 131 -23.84 -9.73 22.01
N GLY A 132 -22.77 -9.25 21.37
CA GLY A 132 -21.57 -8.70 22.03
C GLY A 132 -20.85 -9.68 22.95
N GLY A 133 -20.95 -10.99 22.65
CA GLY A 133 -20.27 -12.07 23.37
C GLY A 133 -21.10 -12.80 24.41
N LEU A 134 -22.38 -12.45 24.58
CA LEU A 134 -23.28 -13.12 25.54
C LEU A 134 -23.43 -14.62 25.27
N ARG A 135 -23.36 -15.06 24.00
CA ARG A 135 -23.39 -16.49 23.63
C ARG A 135 -22.23 -17.32 24.19
N LEU A 136 -21.16 -16.68 24.67
CA LEU A 136 -19.96 -17.34 25.18
C LEU A 136 -19.86 -17.30 26.71
N VAL A 137 -20.87 -16.77 27.41
CA VAL A 137 -20.91 -16.71 28.87
C VAL A 137 -20.81 -18.12 29.47
N GLY A 138 -20.04 -18.25 30.55
CA GLY A 138 -19.74 -19.51 31.23
C GLY A 138 -18.54 -20.27 30.64
N GLN A 139 -18.04 -19.88 29.47
CA GLN A 139 -16.88 -20.54 28.87
C GLN A 139 -15.57 -20.05 29.51
N THR A 140 -14.64 -20.99 29.72
CA THR A 140 -13.27 -20.69 30.13
C THR A 140 -12.43 -20.37 28.90
N MET A 141 -11.69 -19.27 28.93
CA MET A 141 -10.87 -18.82 27.80
C MET A 141 -9.63 -18.06 28.25
N THR A 142 -8.65 -17.99 27.36
CA THR A 142 -7.42 -17.22 27.55
C THR A 142 -7.41 -16.01 26.62
N VAL A 143 -7.53 -14.82 27.20
CA VAL A 143 -7.30 -13.57 26.48
C VAL A 143 -5.83 -13.22 26.60
N ARG A 144 -5.19 -12.92 25.48
CA ARG A 144 -3.84 -12.36 25.48
C ARG A 144 -3.88 -10.99 24.81
N GLY A 145 -2.95 -10.10 25.14
CA GLY A 145 -2.90 -8.79 24.50
C GLY A 145 -2.08 -7.79 25.30
N TRP A 146 -2.29 -6.51 25.01
CA TRP A 146 -1.64 -5.40 25.68
C TRP A 146 -2.63 -4.64 26.57
N VAL A 147 -2.17 -4.31 27.77
CA VAL A 147 -2.94 -3.55 28.75
C VAL A 147 -3.13 -2.12 28.24
N ARG A 148 -4.40 -1.72 28.10
CA ARG A 148 -4.81 -0.35 27.75
C ARG A 148 -5.04 0.49 28.99
N THR A 149 -5.64 -0.10 30.01
CA THR A 149 -5.81 0.51 31.33
C THR A 149 -5.73 -0.55 32.42
N CYS A 150 -5.18 -0.16 33.57
CA CYS A 150 -5.15 -0.96 34.78
C CYS A 150 -5.68 -0.06 35.91
N ARG A 151 -6.75 -0.48 36.59
CA ARG A 151 -7.41 0.28 37.66
C ARG A 151 -7.51 -0.60 38.90
N LEU A 152 -6.66 -0.30 39.87
CA LEU A 152 -6.62 -1.01 41.15
C LEU A 152 -7.80 -0.57 42.02
N GLN A 153 -8.47 -1.54 42.65
CA GLN A 153 -9.42 -1.33 43.75
C GLN A 153 -8.90 -2.07 44.98
N LYS A 154 -9.58 -1.94 46.12
CA LYS A 154 -9.15 -2.55 47.39
C LYS A 154 -9.08 -4.08 47.35
N THR A 155 -9.99 -4.74 46.62
CA THR A 155 -10.16 -6.21 46.64
C THR A 155 -10.02 -6.88 45.27
N PHE A 156 -9.98 -6.09 44.20
CA PHE A 156 -9.82 -6.58 42.83
C PHE A 156 -9.22 -5.47 41.95
N THR A 157 -8.75 -5.84 40.78
CA THR A 157 -8.20 -4.92 39.78
C THR A 157 -8.94 -5.09 38.45
N PHE A 158 -9.33 -3.99 37.83
CA PHE A 158 -9.86 -3.99 36.46
C PHE A 158 -8.73 -3.78 35.47
N ILE A 159 -8.54 -4.71 34.55
CA ILE A 159 -7.57 -4.62 33.46
C ILE A 159 -8.33 -4.60 32.13
N GLU A 160 -8.15 -3.55 31.34
CA GLU A 160 -8.63 -3.55 29.95
C GLU A 160 -7.51 -4.03 29.02
N VAL A 161 -7.77 -5.08 28.27
CA VAL A 161 -6.83 -5.69 27.33
C VAL A 161 -7.30 -5.47 25.89
N ASN A 162 -6.37 -5.15 25.00
CA ASN A 162 -6.60 -5.10 23.56
C ASN A 162 -5.54 -5.92 22.83
N ASP A 163 -5.95 -6.68 21.82
CA ASP A 163 -5.07 -7.55 21.02
C ASP A 163 -4.88 -7.05 19.58
N GLY A 164 -5.45 -5.89 19.24
CA GLY A 164 -5.44 -5.30 17.91
C GLY A 164 -6.51 -5.84 16.95
N SER A 165 -7.27 -6.87 17.33
CA SER A 165 -8.29 -7.46 16.45
C SER A 165 -9.54 -6.60 16.27
N ALA A 166 -9.81 -5.70 17.22
CA ALA A 166 -10.98 -4.82 17.28
C ALA A 166 -10.60 -3.45 17.88
N VAL A 167 -11.48 -2.45 17.74
CA VAL A 167 -11.33 -1.17 18.47
C VAL A 167 -11.57 -1.42 19.96
N SER A 168 -12.58 -2.23 20.28
CA SER A 168 -12.97 -2.44 21.66
C SER A 168 -12.00 -3.33 22.42
N ASN A 169 -11.95 -3.07 23.72
CA ASN A 169 -11.18 -3.84 24.69
C ASN A 169 -12.07 -4.94 25.27
N ILE A 170 -11.44 -5.92 25.91
CA ILE A 170 -12.10 -6.80 26.88
C ILE A 170 -11.64 -6.41 28.28
N GLN A 171 -12.60 -6.26 29.19
CA GLN A 171 -12.31 -6.03 30.60
C GLN A 171 -12.10 -7.38 31.29
N ALA A 172 -11.03 -7.47 32.08
CA ALA A 172 -10.79 -8.57 33.00
C ALA A 172 -10.87 -8.06 34.44
N VAL A 173 -11.57 -8.81 35.29
CA VAL A 173 -11.67 -8.58 36.74
C VAL A 173 -10.74 -9.58 37.41
N VAL A 174 -9.68 -9.07 38.04
CA VAL A 174 -8.64 -9.89 38.70
C VAL A 174 -8.75 -9.70 40.21
N GLY A 175 -9.17 -10.74 40.94
CA GLY A 175 -9.22 -10.72 42.40
C GLY A 175 -7.82 -10.81 43.01
N SER A 176 -7.66 -10.34 44.26
CA SER A 176 -6.39 -10.43 44.98
C SER A 176 -5.93 -11.88 45.24
N ASP A 177 -6.84 -12.83 45.15
CA ASP A 177 -6.63 -14.28 45.29
C ASP A 177 -6.15 -14.97 44.00
N VAL A 178 -6.16 -14.27 42.86
CA VAL A 178 -5.78 -14.82 41.55
C VAL A 178 -4.27 -15.02 41.44
N GLU A 179 -3.85 -16.17 40.90
CA GLU A 179 -2.43 -16.44 40.58
C GLU A 179 -1.87 -15.34 39.66
N GLY A 180 -0.76 -14.71 40.06
CA GLY A 180 -0.11 -13.62 39.32
C GLY A 180 -0.54 -12.20 39.74
N TYR A 181 -1.42 -12.05 40.74
CA TYR A 181 -1.82 -10.75 41.26
C TYR A 181 -0.64 -9.97 41.88
N ASP A 182 0.38 -10.66 42.39
CA ASP A 182 1.63 -10.08 42.89
C ASP A 182 2.33 -9.17 41.86
N LYS A 183 2.19 -9.48 40.56
CA LYS A 183 2.74 -8.65 39.47
C LYS A 183 1.99 -7.33 39.30
N ILE A 184 0.71 -7.28 39.65
CA ILE A 184 -0.09 -6.05 39.66
C ILE A 184 0.37 -5.18 40.84
N GLU A 185 0.48 -5.76 42.03
CA GLU A 185 0.92 -5.06 43.24
C GLU A 185 2.33 -4.50 43.12
N ALA A 186 3.22 -5.23 42.44
CA ALA A 186 4.57 -4.77 42.10
C ALA A 186 4.60 -3.67 41.01
N GLY A 187 3.45 -3.25 40.46
CA GLY A 187 3.36 -2.19 39.44
C GLY A 187 3.84 -2.60 38.04
N LEU A 188 4.06 -3.90 37.80
CA LEU A 188 4.59 -4.42 36.52
C LEU A 188 3.51 -4.53 35.44
N VAL A 189 2.24 -4.60 35.85
CA VAL A 189 1.07 -4.66 34.95
C VAL A 189 0.50 -3.27 34.75
N ASN A 190 1.07 -2.54 33.79
CA ASN A 190 0.74 -1.14 33.49
C ASN A 190 0.43 -0.94 31.99
N THR A 191 0.13 0.29 31.58
CA THR A 191 -0.25 0.59 30.19
C THR A 191 0.88 0.23 29.24
N GLY A 192 0.60 -0.64 28.26
CA GLY A 192 1.58 -1.14 27.31
C GLY A 192 2.20 -2.50 27.68
N ALA A 193 2.02 -2.97 28.92
CA ALA A 193 2.44 -4.31 29.32
C ALA A 193 1.68 -5.37 28.54
N SER A 194 2.34 -6.50 28.25
CA SER A 194 1.74 -7.64 27.57
C SER A 194 1.38 -8.73 28.57
N VAL A 195 0.15 -9.23 28.49
CA VAL A 195 -0.42 -10.16 29.47
C VAL A 195 -1.17 -11.29 28.77
N ALA A 196 -1.24 -12.43 29.46
CA ALA A 196 -2.18 -13.51 29.20
C ALA A 196 -3.07 -13.68 30.44
N ILE A 197 -4.38 -13.59 30.27
CA ILE A 197 -5.37 -13.69 31.33
C ILE A 197 -6.27 -14.86 31.01
N GLU A 198 -6.25 -15.87 31.86
CA GLU A 198 -7.18 -16.99 31.82
C GLU A 198 -8.33 -16.71 32.76
N GLY A 199 -9.54 -17.08 32.36
CA GLY A 199 -10.72 -16.85 33.18
C GLY A 199 -12.00 -17.35 32.55
N VAL A 200 -13.10 -17.14 33.26
CA VAL A 200 -14.46 -17.47 32.80
C VAL A 200 -15.12 -16.19 32.30
N LEU A 201 -15.69 -16.23 31.11
CA LEU A 201 -16.46 -15.11 30.58
C LEU A 201 -17.82 -15.03 31.30
N VAL A 202 -18.15 -13.87 31.83
CA VAL A 202 -19.40 -13.62 32.56
C VAL A 202 -20.13 -12.40 32.00
N GLU A 203 -21.42 -12.31 32.27
CA GLU A 203 -22.16 -11.08 32.04
C GLU A 203 -21.60 -9.95 32.90
N SER A 204 -21.36 -8.80 32.26
CA SER A 204 -20.82 -7.64 32.93
C SER A 204 -21.88 -6.94 33.78
N GLN A 205 -21.51 -6.58 35.00
CA GLN A 205 -22.35 -5.74 35.87
C GLN A 205 -22.29 -4.24 35.48
N GLY A 206 -21.34 -3.86 34.62
CA GLY A 206 -21.17 -2.49 34.15
C GLY A 206 -21.96 -2.19 32.88
N SER A 207 -22.46 -0.96 32.75
CA SER A 207 -23.28 -0.53 31.60
C SER A 207 -22.52 -0.27 30.30
N LYS A 208 -21.18 -0.27 30.31
CA LYS A 208 -20.34 0.06 29.15
C LYS A 208 -19.92 -1.15 28.33
N GLN A 209 -20.14 -2.36 28.82
CA GLN A 209 -19.78 -3.61 28.16
C GLN A 209 -20.78 -4.70 28.54
N LYS A 210 -21.07 -5.63 27.61
CA LYS A 210 -22.02 -6.74 27.84
C LYS A 210 -21.40 -7.90 28.61
N VAL A 211 -20.11 -8.15 28.40
CA VAL A 211 -19.36 -9.26 29.01
C VAL A 211 -18.03 -8.79 29.58
N GLU A 212 -17.54 -9.50 30.57
CA GLU A 212 -16.20 -9.33 31.15
C GLU A 212 -15.59 -10.69 31.54
N LEU A 213 -14.27 -10.75 31.64
CA LEU A 213 -13.54 -11.96 32.00
C LEU A 213 -13.27 -11.97 33.50
N LYS A 214 -13.85 -12.91 34.24
CA LYS A 214 -13.47 -13.15 35.64
C LYS A 214 -12.20 -13.99 35.66
N ALA A 215 -11.08 -13.37 36.00
CA ALA A 215 -9.77 -14.01 35.88
C ALA A 215 -9.57 -15.12 36.92
N THR A 216 -8.96 -16.21 36.50
CA THR A 216 -8.49 -17.31 37.35
C THR A 216 -6.96 -17.37 37.39
N LYS A 217 -6.29 -16.84 36.36
CA LYS A 217 -4.82 -16.73 36.29
C LYS A 217 -4.40 -15.53 35.46
N LEU A 218 -3.38 -14.81 35.92
CA LEU A 218 -2.72 -13.73 35.21
C LEU A 218 -1.25 -14.08 34.99
N THR A 219 -0.81 -14.06 33.73
CA THR A 219 0.60 -14.20 33.36
C THR A 219 1.09 -12.91 32.72
N LEU A 220 2.11 -12.29 33.32
CA LEU A 220 2.85 -11.21 32.70
C LEU A 220 3.81 -11.78 31.66
N VAL A 221 3.59 -11.44 30.38
CA VAL A 221 4.45 -11.89 29.27
C VAL A 221 5.64 -10.94 29.08
N GLY A 222 5.40 -9.65 29.26
CA GLY A 222 6.43 -8.62 29.14
C GLY A 222 6.00 -7.32 29.77
N GLY A 223 6.84 -6.78 30.65
CA GLY A 223 6.61 -5.51 31.34
C GLY A 223 6.80 -4.30 30.44
N THR A 224 6.50 -3.12 30.97
CA THR A 224 6.74 -1.84 30.31
C THR A 224 7.14 -0.83 31.38
N ASP A 225 8.11 0.03 31.08
CA ASP A 225 8.44 1.17 31.92
C ASP A 225 7.49 2.35 31.59
N PRO A 226 6.63 2.77 32.53
CA PRO A 226 5.68 3.85 32.31
C PRO A 226 6.34 5.19 31.96
N ALA A 227 7.57 5.43 32.43
CA ALA A 227 8.27 6.69 32.24
C ALA A 227 8.76 6.85 30.79
N SER A 228 9.24 5.77 30.18
CA SER A 228 9.74 5.78 28.80
C SER A 228 8.69 5.41 27.74
N PHE A 229 7.54 4.84 28.12
CA PHE A 229 6.54 4.41 27.15
C PHE A 229 5.92 5.58 26.35
N PRO A 230 6.15 5.70 25.02
CA PRO A 230 5.80 6.92 24.27
C PRO A 230 4.30 7.18 24.12
N ILE A 231 3.49 6.11 24.05
CA ILE A 231 2.04 6.20 23.80
C ILE A 231 1.22 6.10 25.09
N GLN A 232 1.50 7.01 26.03
CA GLN A 232 0.79 7.12 27.30
C GLN A 232 -0.71 7.40 27.12
N LYS A 233 -1.50 7.18 28.18
CA LYS A 233 -2.96 7.44 28.23
C LYS A 233 -3.30 8.93 28.28
N LYS A 234 -2.81 9.69 27.30
CA LYS A 234 -3.10 11.12 27.08
C LYS A 234 -3.38 11.35 25.60
N LYS A 235 -4.02 12.48 25.27
CA LYS A 235 -4.21 12.85 23.87
C LYS A 235 -2.85 13.15 23.25
N LEU A 236 -2.53 12.45 22.17
CA LEU A 236 -1.31 12.64 21.39
C LEU A 236 -1.68 13.27 20.05
N SER A 237 -0.85 14.17 19.55
CA SER A 237 -1.03 14.75 18.23
C SER A 237 -0.71 13.72 17.14
N ARG A 238 -1.26 13.90 15.94
CA ARG A 238 -0.95 13.05 14.79
C ARG A 238 0.52 13.20 14.40
N GLU A 239 1.07 14.39 14.55
CA GLU A 239 2.48 14.74 14.30
C GLU A 239 3.40 13.92 15.20
N TYR A 240 3.13 13.86 16.50
CA TYR A 240 3.90 13.02 17.42
C TYR A 240 3.77 11.53 17.07
N LEU A 241 2.57 11.06 16.75
CA LEU A 241 2.37 9.66 16.36
C LEU A 241 3.11 9.30 15.05
N ARG A 242 3.43 10.27 14.18
CA ARG A 242 4.31 10.03 13.02
C ARG A 242 5.77 9.81 13.44
N SER A 243 6.27 10.45 14.50
CA SER A 243 7.65 10.23 14.98
C SER A 243 7.85 8.87 15.66
N VAL A 244 6.77 8.26 16.18
CA VAL A 244 6.77 6.91 16.76
C VAL A 244 5.93 5.93 15.94
N ALA A 245 6.09 5.97 14.61
CA ALA A 245 5.29 5.17 13.67
C ALA A 245 5.31 3.66 13.92
N HIS A 246 6.39 3.13 14.51
CA HIS A 246 6.50 1.72 14.89
C HIS A 246 5.59 1.31 16.07
N LEU A 247 5.14 2.27 16.88
CA LEU A 247 4.21 2.03 18.02
C LEU A 247 2.79 2.52 17.77
N ARG A 248 2.58 3.51 16.88
CA ARG A 248 1.26 4.11 16.67
C ARG A 248 0.13 3.12 16.35
N PRO A 249 0.32 1.94 15.70
CA PRO A 249 -0.78 1.00 15.47
C PRO A 249 -1.44 0.49 16.75
N ARG A 250 -0.78 0.63 17.92
CA ARG A 250 -1.35 0.31 19.23
C ARG A 250 -2.34 1.37 19.75
N THR A 251 -2.53 2.48 19.03
CA THR A 251 -3.56 3.49 19.33
C THR A 251 -4.87 3.16 18.63
N ASN A 252 -6.00 3.68 19.12
CA ASN A 252 -7.32 3.39 18.52
C ASN A 252 -7.38 3.81 17.05
N THR A 253 -6.94 5.04 16.74
CA THR A 253 -7.02 5.59 15.39
C THR A 253 -6.20 4.79 14.38
N PHE A 254 -4.92 4.51 14.68
CA PHE A 254 -4.07 3.82 13.72
C PHE A 254 -4.30 2.31 13.68
N GLY A 255 -4.80 1.71 14.77
CA GLY A 255 -5.31 0.33 14.74
C GLY A 255 -6.49 0.19 13.80
N ALA A 256 -7.47 1.10 13.88
CA ALA A 256 -8.62 1.14 12.98
C ALA A 256 -8.21 1.38 11.53
N VAL A 257 -7.30 2.33 11.27
CA VAL A 257 -6.77 2.59 9.92
C VAL A 257 -6.10 1.34 9.33
N ALA A 258 -5.31 0.61 10.13
CA ALA A 258 -4.63 -0.60 9.67
C ALA A 258 -5.62 -1.73 9.31
N ARG A 259 -6.66 -1.94 10.15
CA ARG A 259 -7.70 -2.94 9.88
C ARG A 259 -8.52 -2.60 8.64
N VAL A 260 -8.99 -1.35 8.51
CA VAL A 260 -9.75 -0.90 7.33
C VAL A 260 -8.90 -0.97 6.06
N ARG A 261 -7.62 -0.58 6.11
CA ARG A 261 -6.71 -0.72 4.96
C ARG A 261 -6.53 -2.18 4.54
N THR A 262 -6.46 -3.10 5.50
CA THR A 262 -6.36 -4.54 5.21
C THR A 262 -7.65 -5.07 4.58
N ALA A 263 -8.81 -4.65 5.10
CA ALA A 263 -10.11 -5.01 4.54
C ALA A 263 -10.27 -4.49 3.10
N LEU A 264 -9.84 -3.26 2.81
CA LEU A 264 -9.81 -2.70 1.46
C LEU A 264 -8.93 -3.54 0.53
N ALA A 265 -7.70 -3.87 0.94
CA ALA A 265 -6.80 -4.68 0.11
C ALA A 265 -7.37 -6.07 -0.19
N PHE A 266 -8.00 -6.71 0.80
CA PHE A 266 -8.69 -7.99 0.60
C PHE A 266 -9.87 -7.84 -0.36
N ALA A 267 -10.72 -6.82 -0.17
CA ALA A 267 -11.86 -6.55 -1.04
C ALA A 267 -11.43 -6.26 -2.48
N THR A 268 -10.32 -5.56 -2.69
CA THR A 268 -9.73 -5.33 -4.02
C THR A 268 -9.40 -6.65 -4.71
N HIS A 269 -8.63 -7.52 -4.05
CA HIS A 269 -8.29 -8.82 -4.63
C HIS A 269 -9.52 -9.69 -4.87
N GLN A 270 -10.49 -9.65 -3.96
CA GLN A 270 -11.74 -10.40 -4.10
C GLN A 270 -12.54 -9.91 -5.32
N PHE A 271 -12.77 -8.59 -5.44
CA PHE A 271 -13.50 -7.99 -6.55
C PHE A 271 -12.92 -8.44 -7.89
N PHE A 272 -11.63 -8.19 -8.12
CA PHE A 272 -10.99 -8.50 -9.39
C PHE A 272 -11.00 -10.00 -9.69
N ARG A 273 -10.76 -10.84 -8.67
CA ARG A 273 -10.81 -12.30 -8.84
C ARG A 273 -12.20 -12.82 -9.19
N GLU A 274 -13.25 -12.28 -8.57
CA GLU A 274 -14.64 -12.65 -8.85
C GLU A 274 -15.08 -12.21 -10.25
N HIS A 275 -14.46 -11.17 -10.82
CA HIS A 275 -14.70 -10.68 -12.17
C HIS A 275 -13.73 -11.26 -13.21
N GLY A 276 -12.92 -12.27 -12.86
CA GLY A 276 -12.06 -13.00 -13.80
C GLY A 276 -10.72 -12.33 -14.10
N PHE A 277 -10.37 -11.22 -13.44
CA PHE A 277 -9.10 -10.55 -13.66
C PHE A 277 -7.93 -11.36 -13.09
N VAL A 278 -6.79 -11.30 -13.78
CA VAL A 278 -5.53 -11.90 -13.33
C VAL A 278 -4.64 -10.85 -12.64
N TRP A 279 -4.18 -11.16 -11.43
CA TRP A 279 -3.21 -10.31 -10.76
C TRP A 279 -1.82 -10.44 -11.41
N VAL A 280 -1.23 -9.31 -11.77
CA VAL A 280 0.10 -9.24 -12.37
C VAL A 280 1.04 -8.43 -11.46
N ALA A 281 2.16 -9.05 -11.08
CA ALA A 281 3.24 -8.38 -10.38
C ALA A 281 4.15 -7.68 -11.40
N SER A 282 3.86 -6.42 -11.73
CA SER A 282 4.68 -5.62 -12.65
C SER A 282 6.07 -5.32 -12.05
N PRO A 283 7.13 -5.19 -12.88
CA PRO A 283 8.46 -4.84 -12.40
C PRO A 283 8.49 -3.49 -11.68
N ILE A 284 9.19 -3.43 -10.55
CA ILE A 284 9.39 -2.18 -9.79
C ILE A 284 10.57 -1.38 -10.35
N ILE A 285 11.65 -2.06 -10.73
CA ILE A 285 12.81 -1.43 -11.36
C ILE A 285 12.57 -1.39 -12.87
N THR A 286 12.64 -0.21 -13.46
CA THR A 286 12.34 0.03 -14.87
C THR A 286 13.41 0.90 -15.52
N ALA A 287 13.60 0.72 -16.83
CA ALA A 287 14.38 1.65 -17.66
C ALA A 287 13.45 2.54 -18.53
N SER A 288 12.14 2.41 -18.34
CA SER A 288 11.10 3.10 -19.08
C SER A 288 10.40 4.11 -18.19
N ASP A 289 10.18 5.30 -18.71
CA ASP A 289 9.28 6.26 -18.09
C ASP A 289 7.85 6.05 -18.62
N CYS A 290 6.95 5.69 -17.71
CA CYS A 290 5.55 5.43 -18.03
C CYS A 290 4.72 6.72 -18.17
N GLU A 291 5.08 7.76 -17.41
CA GLU A 291 4.36 9.04 -17.34
C GLU A 291 5.19 10.21 -17.90
N GLY A 292 6.39 9.97 -18.47
CA GLY A 292 7.27 10.85 -19.26
C GLY A 292 7.48 12.32 -18.84
N ALA A 293 7.03 12.70 -17.63
CA ALA A 293 7.03 14.05 -17.09
C ALA A 293 7.37 14.10 -15.59
N GLY A 294 7.56 12.95 -14.93
CA GLY A 294 7.82 12.85 -13.49
C GLY A 294 9.30 12.69 -13.16
N GLU A 295 9.78 13.36 -12.11
CA GLU A 295 11.08 13.02 -11.52
C GLU A 295 11.02 11.58 -10.97
N GLN A 296 11.94 10.72 -11.40
CA GLN A 296 12.03 9.31 -10.99
C GLN A 296 13.23 9.08 -10.06
N PHE A 297 13.10 8.14 -9.12
CA PHE A 297 14.24 7.72 -8.29
C PHE A 297 15.18 6.84 -9.10
N CYS A 298 16.44 7.26 -9.24
CA CYS A 298 17.49 6.45 -9.86
C CYS A 298 17.92 5.30 -8.94
N VAL A 299 18.04 4.11 -9.52
CA VAL A 299 18.55 2.90 -8.86
C VAL A 299 19.88 2.53 -9.50
N THR A 300 20.97 2.62 -8.72
CA THR A 300 22.33 2.40 -9.22
C THR A 300 23.19 1.66 -8.22
N THR A 301 24.13 0.86 -8.73
CA THR A 301 25.18 0.19 -7.94
C THR A 301 26.55 0.85 -8.13
N LEU A 302 26.65 1.87 -8.99
CA LEU A 302 27.90 2.57 -9.29
C LEU A 302 28.43 3.38 -8.09
N ILE A 303 27.53 3.74 -7.16
CA ILE A 303 27.88 4.49 -5.94
C ILE A 303 27.92 3.50 -4.77
N PRO A 304 29.11 3.21 -4.19
CA PRO A 304 29.20 2.32 -3.05
C PRO A 304 28.49 2.93 -1.83
N SER A 305 27.55 2.19 -1.23
CA SER A 305 26.82 2.63 -0.03
C SER A 305 27.48 2.20 1.28
N SER A 306 28.54 1.38 1.23
CA SER A 306 29.22 0.85 2.40
C SER A 306 30.47 1.67 2.72
N HIS A 307 30.60 2.08 3.99
CA HIS A 307 31.82 2.64 4.59
C HIS A 307 32.98 1.63 4.66
N GLU A 308 32.97 0.54 3.87
CA GLU A 308 33.98 -0.51 3.93
C GLU A 308 35.34 -0.09 3.35
N ASP A 309 35.44 1.09 2.75
CA ASP A 309 36.73 1.78 2.60
C ASP A 309 36.53 3.31 2.51
N PRO A 310 36.94 4.11 3.51
CA PRO A 310 36.91 5.58 3.45
C PRO A 310 37.82 6.17 2.36
N LYS A 311 38.56 5.32 1.62
CA LYS A 311 39.38 5.68 0.46
C LYS A 311 38.80 5.20 -0.88
N THR A 312 37.52 4.86 -0.98
CA THR A 312 36.88 4.75 -2.30
C THR A 312 36.33 6.12 -2.70
N PRO A 313 37.08 6.95 -3.45
CA PRO A 313 36.58 8.24 -3.87
C PRO A 313 35.34 8.06 -4.77
N LEU A 314 34.41 9.00 -4.70
CA LEU A 314 33.35 9.21 -5.71
C LEU A 314 33.92 9.26 -7.16
N SER A 315 35.23 9.45 -7.31
CA SER A 315 35.96 9.44 -8.57
C SER A 315 36.08 8.06 -9.26
N LYS A 316 35.38 7.02 -8.77
CA LYS A 316 35.30 5.70 -9.42
C LYS A 316 33.99 5.46 -10.17
N VAL A 317 33.05 6.41 -10.20
CA VAL A 317 31.89 6.28 -11.09
C VAL A 317 32.44 6.19 -12.52
N PRO A 318 32.22 5.08 -13.24
CA PRO A 318 32.77 4.92 -14.58
C PRO A 318 32.24 6.02 -15.49
N THR A 319 33.13 6.62 -16.28
CA THR A 319 32.78 7.66 -17.24
C THR A 319 33.15 7.24 -18.66
N THR A 320 32.31 7.68 -19.58
CA THR A 320 32.57 7.62 -21.02
C THR A 320 33.67 8.63 -21.40
N LYS A 321 34.16 8.53 -22.63
CA LYS A 321 35.17 9.47 -23.18
C LYS A 321 34.69 10.93 -23.15
N ASP A 322 33.39 11.15 -23.19
CA ASP A 322 32.76 12.48 -23.16
C ASP A 322 32.54 13.01 -21.73
N GLY A 323 32.98 12.26 -20.71
CA GLY A 323 32.85 12.65 -19.29
C GLY A 323 31.47 12.37 -18.68
N LEU A 324 30.54 11.79 -19.43
CA LEU A 324 29.23 11.33 -18.92
C LEU A 324 29.36 9.99 -18.19
N ILE A 325 28.42 9.68 -17.30
CA ILE A 325 28.36 8.38 -16.60
C ILE A 325 28.23 7.25 -17.64
N ASP A 326 29.10 6.25 -17.52
CA ASP A 326 29.05 5.02 -18.32
C ASP A 326 28.10 4.01 -17.67
N TRP A 327 26.82 4.11 -18.02
CA TRP A 327 25.76 3.22 -17.53
C TRP A 327 25.91 1.76 -17.96
N SER A 328 26.76 1.45 -18.94
CA SER A 328 27.02 0.06 -19.35
C SER A 328 27.71 -0.76 -18.25
N GLN A 329 28.33 -0.07 -17.29
CA GLN A 329 28.99 -0.68 -16.13
C GLN A 329 28.10 -0.73 -14.88
N ASP A 330 26.88 -0.20 -14.93
CA ASP A 330 25.91 -0.38 -13.85
C ASP A 330 25.26 -1.76 -13.92
N PHE A 331 24.55 -2.16 -12.87
CA PHE A 331 24.00 -3.51 -12.70
C PHE A 331 23.14 -3.99 -13.89
N PHE A 332 22.33 -3.09 -14.47
CA PHE A 332 21.45 -3.42 -15.60
C PHE A 332 22.06 -3.08 -16.98
N GLY A 333 23.29 -2.57 -17.02
CA GLY A 333 23.96 -2.11 -18.24
C GLY A 333 23.29 -0.90 -18.93
N LYS A 334 22.35 -0.24 -18.25
CA LYS A 334 21.62 0.95 -18.69
C LYS A 334 21.02 1.66 -17.45
N PRO A 335 20.61 2.93 -17.57
CA PRO A 335 19.91 3.62 -16.49
C PRO A 335 18.67 2.84 -16.01
N ALA A 336 18.49 2.78 -14.71
CA ALA A 336 17.37 2.11 -14.06
C ALA A 336 16.77 3.00 -12.97
N PHE A 337 15.45 2.90 -12.81
CA PHE A 337 14.65 3.77 -11.97
C PHE A 337 13.57 2.98 -11.23
N LEU A 338 13.05 3.54 -10.15
CA LEU A 338 11.82 3.03 -9.53
C LEU A 338 10.60 3.49 -10.33
N THR A 339 9.70 2.55 -10.61
CA THR A 339 8.54 2.80 -11.46
C THR A 339 7.53 3.77 -10.86
N VAL A 340 6.97 4.63 -11.72
CA VAL A 340 5.86 5.53 -11.39
C VAL A 340 4.49 4.85 -11.58
N SER A 341 4.43 3.81 -12.42
CA SER A 341 3.20 3.08 -12.79
C SER A 341 3.53 1.73 -13.45
N GLY A 342 2.71 0.71 -13.20
CA GLY A 342 2.78 -0.59 -13.88
C GLY A 342 1.94 -0.67 -15.16
N GLN A 343 1.28 0.42 -15.58
CA GLN A 343 0.30 0.44 -16.67
C GLN A 343 0.84 -0.14 -17.98
N LEU A 344 2.00 0.31 -18.47
CA LEU A 344 2.58 -0.20 -19.73
C LEU A 344 2.86 -1.71 -19.67
N ASN A 345 3.22 -2.25 -18.50
CA ASN A 345 3.33 -3.69 -18.32
C ASN A 345 1.94 -4.34 -18.33
N GLY A 346 0.97 -3.75 -17.63
CA GLY A 346 -0.44 -4.18 -17.64
C GLY A 346 -0.99 -4.36 -19.06
N GLU A 347 -0.78 -3.38 -19.94
CA GLU A 347 -1.19 -3.44 -21.35
C GLU A 347 -0.63 -4.68 -22.07
N THR A 348 0.65 -5.00 -21.88
CA THR A 348 1.24 -6.20 -22.49
C THR A 348 0.61 -7.49 -21.98
N TYR A 349 0.31 -7.58 -20.68
CA TYR A 349 -0.33 -8.75 -20.09
C TYR A 349 -1.80 -8.85 -20.48
N ALA A 350 -2.52 -7.74 -20.61
CA ALA A 350 -3.92 -7.73 -21.02
C ALA A 350 -4.11 -8.38 -22.41
N THR A 351 -3.17 -8.15 -23.33
CA THR A 351 -3.19 -8.80 -24.66
C THR A 351 -2.94 -10.31 -24.63
N ALA A 352 -2.48 -10.86 -23.50
CA ALA A 352 -2.21 -12.29 -23.33
C ALA A 352 -3.19 -12.99 -22.37
N LEU A 353 -3.71 -12.27 -21.37
CA LEU A 353 -4.49 -12.81 -20.25
C LEU A 353 -5.89 -12.19 -20.14
N CYS A 354 -6.31 -11.42 -21.14
CA CYS A 354 -7.54 -10.62 -21.13
C CYS A 354 -7.51 -9.50 -20.09
N ASP A 355 -8.24 -9.64 -18.98
CA ASP A 355 -8.34 -8.58 -17.98
C ASP A 355 -7.33 -8.83 -16.87
N VAL A 356 -6.54 -7.81 -16.55
CA VAL A 356 -5.46 -7.89 -15.57
C VAL A 356 -5.50 -6.73 -14.61
N TYR A 357 -4.86 -6.87 -13.45
CA TYR A 357 -4.61 -5.73 -12.57
C TYR A 357 -3.28 -5.83 -11.87
N THR A 358 -2.62 -4.69 -11.68
CA THR A 358 -1.48 -4.57 -10.78
C THR A 358 -1.98 -4.20 -9.37
N PHE A 359 -1.21 -4.61 -8.37
CA PHE A 359 -1.35 -4.10 -7.01
C PHE A 359 0.06 -4.11 -6.40
N GLY A 360 0.71 -2.95 -6.41
CA GLY A 360 2.12 -2.84 -6.03
C GLY A 360 2.55 -1.42 -5.66
N PRO A 361 3.77 -1.27 -5.14
CA PRO A 361 4.33 0.03 -4.81
C PRO A 361 4.75 0.79 -6.07
N THR A 362 4.55 2.10 -6.05
CA THR A 362 4.98 3.07 -7.06
C THR A 362 5.62 4.27 -6.39
N PHE A 363 6.47 4.98 -7.13
CA PHE A 363 7.35 6.00 -6.58
C PHE A 363 7.27 7.29 -7.38
N ARG A 364 7.34 8.43 -6.69
CA ARG A 364 7.44 9.77 -7.30
C ARG A 364 8.52 10.56 -6.61
N ALA A 365 9.53 11.02 -7.35
CA ALA A 365 10.67 11.73 -6.79
C ALA A 365 10.48 13.25 -6.72
N GLU A 366 9.29 13.75 -7.07
CA GLU A 366 8.95 15.16 -6.98
C GLU A 366 9.18 15.70 -5.55
N ASN A 367 9.88 16.82 -5.44
CA ASN A 367 10.14 17.47 -4.14
C ASN A 367 8.88 18.21 -3.62
N SER A 368 7.85 17.45 -3.26
CA SER A 368 6.52 17.94 -2.90
C SER A 368 6.15 17.52 -1.47
N ASN A 369 6.36 18.43 -0.50
CA ASN A 369 6.00 18.18 0.90
C ASN A 369 4.60 18.73 1.22
N THR A 370 3.57 18.01 0.80
CA THR A 370 2.17 18.35 1.07
C THR A 370 1.51 17.34 2.01
N THR A 371 0.29 17.63 2.47
CA THR A 371 -0.46 16.70 3.33
C THR A 371 -1.02 15.48 2.59
N ARG A 372 -0.87 15.42 1.26
CA ARG A 372 -1.49 14.40 0.39
C ARG A 372 -0.50 13.62 -0.48
N HIS A 373 0.75 14.08 -0.60
CA HIS A 373 1.75 13.42 -1.43
C HIS A 373 2.67 12.52 -0.60
N LEU A 374 3.06 11.40 -1.19
CA LEU A 374 4.05 10.47 -0.67
C LEU A 374 5.02 10.14 -1.80
N ALA A 375 6.30 10.00 -1.46
CA ALA A 375 7.32 9.55 -2.41
C ALA A 375 7.18 8.06 -2.76
N GLU A 376 6.61 7.27 -1.85
CA GLU A 376 6.26 5.85 -2.02
C GLU A 376 4.79 5.66 -1.63
N PHE A 377 4.02 5.10 -2.54
CA PHE A 377 2.61 4.76 -2.33
C PHE A 377 2.25 3.49 -3.11
N TRP A 378 1.03 3.01 -2.97
CA TRP A 378 0.57 1.78 -3.61
C TRP A 378 -0.50 2.13 -4.62
N MET A 379 -0.35 1.59 -5.83
CA MET A 379 -1.29 1.74 -6.93
C MET A 379 -1.99 0.41 -7.20
N ILE A 380 -3.22 0.52 -7.68
CA ILE A 380 -4.05 -0.58 -8.16
C ILE A 380 -4.46 -0.18 -9.57
N GLU A 381 -3.97 -0.90 -10.57
CA GLU A 381 -4.06 -0.49 -11.97
C GLU A 381 -4.67 -1.64 -12.78
N PRO A 382 -6.01 -1.66 -12.96
CA PRO A 382 -6.65 -2.62 -13.84
C PRO A 382 -6.48 -2.22 -15.31
N GLU A 383 -6.32 -3.21 -16.18
CA GLU A 383 -6.24 -3.07 -17.62
C GLU A 383 -7.17 -4.10 -18.27
N LEU A 384 -8.09 -3.65 -19.13
CA LEU A 384 -9.17 -4.47 -19.67
C LEU A 384 -9.00 -4.66 -21.18
N ALA A 385 -8.95 -5.92 -21.63
CA ALA A 385 -8.83 -6.20 -23.06
C ALA A 385 -10.18 -5.99 -23.76
N PHE A 386 -10.15 -5.40 -24.96
CA PHE A 386 -11.35 -5.09 -25.77
C PHE A 386 -12.34 -4.09 -25.14
N ALA A 387 -11.98 -3.45 -24.03
CA ALA A 387 -12.78 -2.41 -23.39
C ALA A 387 -12.67 -1.07 -24.12
N ASP A 388 -13.75 -0.30 -24.09
CA ASP A 388 -13.73 1.13 -24.38
C ASP A 388 -13.82 1.98 -23.09
N LEU A 389 -13.86 3.31 -23.23
CA LEU A 389 -13.93 4.22 -22.09
C LEU A 389 -15.19 4.02 -21.22
N LYS A 390 -16.31 3.59 -21.80
CA LYS A 390 -17.53 3.32 -21.03
C LYS A 390 -17.36 2.08 -20.16
N ASP A 391 -16.70 1.05 -20.69
CA ASP A 391 -16.38 -0.16 -19.94
C ASP A 391 -15.43 0.15 -18.79
N ASP A 392 -14.40 0.98 -19.02
CA ASP A 392 -13.48 1.46 -17.97
C ASP A 392 -14.21 2.25 -16.87
N MET A 393 -15.08 3.19 -17.25
CA MET A 393 -15.93 3.91 -16.28
C MET A 393 -16.81 2.98 -15.46
N ALA A 394 -17.45 2.00 -16.11
CA ALA A 394 -18.32 1.03 -15.44
C ALA A 394 -17.52 0.15 -14.46
N CYS A 395 -16.35 -0.33 -14.86
CA CYS A 395 -15.43 -1.09 -14.01
C CYS A 395 -14.99 -0.26 -12.79
N ALA A 396 -14.54 0.98 -13.00
CA ALA A 396 -14.13 1.88 -11.93
C ALA A 396 -15.28 2.13 -10.92
N THR A 397 -16.48 2.42 -11.40
CA THR A 397 -17.67 2.61 -10.55
C THR A 397 -17.99 1.34 -9.75
N ALA A 398 -18.08 0.19 -10.41
CA ALA A 398 -18.40 -1.08 -9.77
C ALA A 398 -17.36 -1.45 -8.69
N TYR A 399 -16.07 -1.29 -9.01
CA TYR A 399 -14.96 -1.52 -8.10
C TYR A 399 -15.07 -0.68 -6.82
N LEU A 400 -15.26 0.63 -6.98
CA LEU A 400 -15.32 1.56 -5.86
C LEU A 400 -16.54 1.32 -4.98
N GLN A 401 -17.71 1.11 -5.59
CA GLN A 401 -18.93 0.77 -4.85
C GLN A 401 -18.74 -0.54 -4.08
N TYR A 402 -18.11 -1.54 -4.69
CA TYR A 402 -17.83 -2.83 -4.05
C TYR A 402 -16.93 -2.68 -2.82
N VAL A 403 -15.75 -2.05 -2.95
CA VAL A 403 -14.80 -1.96 -1.83
C VAL A 403 -15.31 -1.08 -0.69
N VAL A 404 -16.06 -0.01 -1.01
CA VAL A 404 -16.69 0.84 0.01
C VAL A 404 -17.78 0.06 0.75
N LYS A 405 -18.65 -0.65 0.01
CA LYS A 405 -19.67 -1.52 0.60
C LYS A 405 -19.05 -2.57 1.51
N TYR A 406 -17.99 -3.24 1.04
CA TYR A 406 -17.28 -4.24 1.81
C TYR A 406 -16.79 -3.69 3.16
N VAL A 407 -16.20 -2.50 3.18
CA VAL A 407 -15.74 -1.86 4.42
C VAL A 407 -16.91 -1.51 5.34
N LEU A 408 -18.01 -0.97 4.81
CA LEU A 408 -19.20 -0.65 5.62
C LEU A 408 -19.81 -1.90 6.27
N GLU A 409 -19.78 -3.04 5.58
CA GLU A 409 -20.32 -4.30 6.08
C GLU A 409 -19.37 -5.02 7.06
N ASN A 410 -18.06 -4.98 6.79
CA ASN A 410 -17.06 -5.81 7.49
C ASN A 410 -16.20 -5.05 8.52
N CYS A 411 -16.27 -3.71 8.55
CA CYS A 411 -15.48 -2.87 9.46
C CYS A 411 -16.35 -1.94 10.32
N LYS A 412 -17.58 -2.34 10.65
CA LYS A 412 -18.58 -1.51 11.36
C LYS A 412 -18.02 -0.76 12.57
N GLU A 413 -17.37 -1.47 13.49
CA GLU A 413 -16.81 -0.87 14.72
C GLU A 413 -15.72 0.18 14.42
N ASP A 414 -14.87 -0.07 13.42
CA ASP A 414 -13.84 0.87 12.98
C ASP A 414 -14.46 2.11 12.31
N MET A 415 -15.50 1.90 11.51
CA MET A 415 -16.23 2.98 10.82
C MET A 415 -17.05 3.84 11.79
N GLU A 416 -17.69 3.25 12.79
CA GLU A 416 -18.35 3.97 13.89
C GLU A 416 -17.34 4.80 14.69
N PHE A 417 -16.15 4.25 14.94
CA PHE A 417 -15.06 5.00 15.56
C PHE A 417 -14.63 6.20 14.71
N PHE A 418 -14.50 6.04 13.40
CA PHE A 418 -14.17 7.16 12.50
C PHE A 418 -15.27 8.22 12.45
N ASP A 419 -16.53 7.81 12.35
CA ASP A 419 -17.68 8.71 12.32
C ASP A 419 -17.75 9.57 13.59
N LYS A 420 -17.47 8.96 14.74
CA LYS A 420 -17.53 9.66 16.02
C LYS A 420 -16.33 10.56 16.30
N TRP A 421 -15.12 10.15 15.91
CA TRP A 421 -13.88 10.76 16.40
C TRP A 421 -12.95 11.32 15.34
N VAL A 422 -13.17 11.03 14.05
CA VAL A 422 -12.26 11.41 12.96
C VAL A 422 -12.93 12.37 11.98
N GLU A 423 -14.04 11.95 11.37
CA GLU A 423 -14.84 12.77 10.48
C GLU A 423 -16.31 12.42 10.69
N LYS A 424 -17.09 13.39 11.16
CA LYS A 424 -18.53 13.22 11.34
C LYS A 424 -19.20 12.99 9.99
N ASP A 425 -20.19 12.10 9.96
CA ASP A 425 -21.00 11.74 8.80
C ASP A 425 -20.22 11.00 7.69
N ILE A 426 -19.02 10.48 7.98
CA ILE A 426 -18.23 9.68 7.03
C ILE A 426 -18.96 8.42 6.60
N VAL A 427 -19.70 7.78 7.51
CA VAL A 427 -20.49 6.58 7.19
C VAL A 427 -21.58 6.94 6.19
N THR A 428 -22.36 7.99 6.47
CA THR A 428 -23.39 8.50 5.56
C THR A 428 -22.81 8.87 4.19
N ARG A 429 -21.66 9.55 4.17
CA ARG A 429 -20.97 9.93 2.93
C ARG A 429 -20.56 8.70 2.12
N LEU A 430 -20.02 7.67 2.75
CA LEU A 430 -19.63 6.43 2.08
C LEU A 430 -20.82 5.59 1.64
N THR A 431 -21.90 5.54 2.43
CA THR A 431 -23.18 4.93 2.02
C THR A 431 -23.71 5.59 0.75
N ASN A 432 -23.65 6.92 0.65
CA ASN A 432 -24.04 7.63 -0.57
C ASN A 432 -23.19 7.22 -1.79
N VAL A 433 -21.89 6.92 -1.63
CA VAL A 433 -21.06 6.42 -2.73
C VAL A 433 -21.56 5.06 -3.23
N VAL A 434 -22.00 4.20 -2.33
CA VAL A 434 -22.51 2.86 -2.66
C VAL A 434 -23.89 2.94 -3.33
N GLU A 435 -24.79 3.76 -2.80
CA GLU A 435 -26.20 3.75 -3.18
C GLU A 435 -26.54 4.68 -4.36
N LYS A 436 -25.80 5.78 -4.53
CA LYS A 436 -26.11 6.76 -5.58
C LYS A 436 -25.35 6.45 -6.87
N PRO A 437 -25.97 6.71 -8.03
CA PRO A 437 -25.29 6.58 -9.32
C PRO A 437 -24.17 7.62 -9.43
N PHE A 438 -23.08 7.24 -10.08
CA PHE A 438 -22.00 8.15 -10.42
C PHE A 438 -22.46 9.05 -11.55
N VAL A 439 -22.19 10.34 -11.43
CA VAL A 439 -22.51 11.31 -12.48
C VAL A 439 -21.39 11.30 -13.49
N HIS A 440 -21.72 11.22 -14.77
CA HIS A 440 -20.76 11.38 -15.86
C HIS A 440 -20.96 12.74 -16.52
N VAL A 441 -19.86 13.48 -16.69
CA VAL A 441 -19.79 14.71 -17.48
C VAL A 441 -18.52 14.74 -18.32
N THR A 442 -18.56 15.42 -19.45
CA THR A 442 -17.33 15.75 -20.20
C THR A 442 -16.59 16.91 -19.53
N TYR A 443 -15.29 17.02 -19.80
CA TYR A 443 -14.47 18.15 -19.36
C TYR A 443 -15.06 19.50 -19.76
N THR A 444 -15.58 19.60 -20.99
CA THR A 444 -16.19 20.83 -21.51
C THR A 444 -17.42 21.22 -20.66
N GLU A 445 -18.32 20.27 -20.39
CA GLU A 445 -19.48 20.51 -19.53
C GLU A 445 -19.07 20.87 -18.09
N ALA A 446 -18.05 20.20 -17.55
CA ALA A 446 -17.52 20.50 -16.22
C ALA A 446 -17.00 21.94 -16.12
N VAL A 447 -16.21 22.40 -17.11
CA VAL A 447 -15.71 23.78 -17.18
C VAL A 447 -16.87 24.78 -17.31
N GLU A 448 -17.87 24.50 -18.15
CA GLU A 448 -19.04 25.37 -18.28
C GLU A 448 -19.84 25.49 -16.96
N LEU A 449 -20.03 24.39 -16.24
CA LEU A 449 -20.70 24.38 -14.93
C LEU A 449 -19.93 25.23 -13.92
N LEU A 450 -18.60 25.10 -13.90
CA LEU A 450 -17.72 25.87 -13.03
C LEU A 450 -17.74 27.36 -13.38
N GLN A 451 -17.79 27.72 -14.66
CA GLN A 451 -17.90 29.13 -15.08
C GLN A 451 -19.26 29.75 -14.73
N LYS A 452 -20.33 28.95 -14.72
CA LYS A 452 -21.67 29.38 -14.29
C LYS A 452 -21.83 29.42 -12.76
N ALA A 453 -20.86 28.92 -12.01
CA ALA A 453 -20.91 28.88 -10.55
C ALA A 453 -20.92 30.30 -9.95
N LYS A 454 -21.77 30.52 -8.95
CA LYS A 454 -21.78 31.76 -8.15
C LYS A 454 -20.64 31.82 -7.11
N LYS A 455 -19.67 30.90 -7.17
CA LYS A 455 -18.53 30.79 -6.26
C LYS A 455 -17.32 31.45 -6.89
N LYS A 456 -16.60 32.26 -6.12
CA LYS A 456 -15.28 32.77 -6.52
C LYS A 456 -14.23 31.70 -6.25
N PHE A 457 -13.54 31.27 -7.30
CA PHE A 457 -12.41 30.33 -7.22
C PHE A 457 -11.09 31.08 -7.08
N GLU A 458 -10.12 30.46 -6.41
CA GLU A 458 -8.75 30.98 -6.31
C GLU A 458 -8.01 30.83 -7.64
N PHE A 459 -8.19 29.69 -8.29
CA PHE A 459 -7.62 29.36 -9.59
C PHE A 459 -8.63 29.62 -10.72
N PRO A 460 -8.18 30.24 -11.83
CA PRO A 460 -9.07 30.61 -12.92
C PRO A 460 -9.61 29.37 -13.64
N VAL A 461 -10.92 29.34 -13.85
CA VAL A 461 -11.61 28.29 -14.62
C VAL A 461 -11.59 28.65 -16.11
N LYS A 462 -10.78 27.94 -16.89
CA LYS A 462 -10.66 28.15 -18.35
C LYS A 462 -10.58 26.81 -19.07
N TRP A 463 -11.24 26.72 -20.23
CA TRP A 463 -11.11 25.56 -21.09
C TRP A 463 -9.67 25.44 -21.58
N GLY A 464 -9.09 24.24 -21.49
CA GLY A 464 -7.68 23.97 -21.77
C GLY A 464 -6.74 24.11 -20.55
N ALA A 465 -7.25 24.47 -19.37
CA ALA A 465 -6.50 24.41 -18.11
C ALA A 465 -6.95 23.20 -17.27
N ASP A 466 -6.02 22.59 -16.53
CA ASP A 466 -6.35 21.45 -15.66
C ASP A 466 -7.23 21.88 -14.48
N LEU A 467 -8.14 21.00 -14.07
CA LEU A 467 -9.03 21.24 -12.94
C LEU A 467 -8.24 21.15 -11.63
N GLN A 468 -8.36 22.18 -10.80
CA GLN A 468 -7.73 22.20 -9.48
C GLN A 468 -8.64 21.56 -8.44
N SER A 469 -8.07 21.13 -7.31
CA SER A 469 -8.85 20.44 -6.26
C SER A 469 -10.06 21.23 -5.73
N GLU A 470 -10.06 22.56 -5.80
CA GLU A 470 -11.26 23.34 -5.43
C GLU A 470 -12.38 23.26 -6.47
N HIS A 471 -12.05 23.09 -7.76
CA HIS A 471 -12.98 22.92 -8.87
C HIS A 471 -13.59 21.52 -8.81
N GLU A 472 -12.72 20.52 -8.65
CA GLU A 472 -13.07 19.11 -8.42
C GLU A 472 -14.09 18.96 -7.29
N ARG A 473 -13.77 19.54 -6.12
CA ARG A 473 -14.66 19.52 -4.94
C ARG A 473 -15.97 20.26 -5.18
N TYR A 474 -15.96 21.37 -5.92
CA TYR A 474 -17.20 22.09 -6.21
C TYR A 474 -18.15 21.26 -7.07
N LEU A 475 -17.64 20.57 -8.08
CA LEU A 475 -18.43 19.68 -8.92
C LEU A 475 -19.11 18.60 -8.06
N THR A 476 -18.34 17.89 -7.24
CA THR A 476 -18.86 16.80 -6.42
C THR A 476 -19.76 17.28 -5.28
N GLU A 477 -19.28 18.21 -4.44
CA GLU A 477 -19.96 18.58 -3.18
C GLU A 477 -21.15 19.51 -3.41
N VAL A 478 -21.09 20.38 -4.43
CA VAL A 478 -22.09 21.44 -4.65
C VAL A 478 -22.90 21.20 -5.91
N ALA A 479 -22.26 21.11 -7.08
CA ALA A 479 -22.99 21.02 -8.36
C ALA A 479 -23.81 19.71 -8.46
N PHE A 480 -23.25 18.61 -7.96
CA PHE A 480 -23.89 17.29 -7.97
C PHE A 480 -24.27 16.77 -6.58
N SER A 481 -24.44 17.67 -5.60
CA SER A 481 -25.04 17.35 -4.29
C SER A 481 -24.41 16.17 -3.54
N GLY A 482 -23.08 16.07 -3.60
CA GLY A 482 -22.29 15.02 -2.93
C GLY A 482 -22.18 13.71 -3.71
N ASN A 483 -22.64 13.65 -4.96
CA ASN A 483 -22.47 12.46 -5.80
C ASN A 483 -21.03 12.37 -6.34
N PRO A 484 -20.45 11.17 -6.43
CA PRO A 484 -19.21 10.96 -7.18
C PRO A 484 -19.39 11.35 -8.64
N VAL A 485 -18.37 11.98 -9.21
CA VAL A 485 -18.38 12.49 -10.58
C VAL A 485 -17.22 11.88 -11.35
N ILE A 486 -17.51 11.39 -12.55
CA ILE A 486 -16.55 10.98 -13.56
C ILE A 486 -16.47 12.08 -14.61
N VAL A 487 -15.27 12.62 -14.83
CA VAL A 487 -15.01 13.62 -15.87
C VAL A 487 -14.22 12.95 -16.99
N THR A 488 -14.72 13.02 -18.23
CA THR A 488 -14.05 12.44 -19.41
C THR A 488 -13.69 13.49 -20.47
N ASP A 489 -13.05 13.05 -21.55
CA ASP A 489 -12.82 13.85 -22.76
C ASP A 489 -11.97 15.10 -22.51
N TYR A 490 -10.95 14.94 -21.67
CA TYR A 490 -9.98 16.00 -21.40
C TYR A 490 -9.22 16.42 -22.67
N PRO A 491 -8.84 17.70 -22.79
CA PRO A 491 -7.98 18.18 -23.87
C PRO A 491 -6.67 17.40 -23.93
N LYS A 492 -6.32 16.88 -25.12
CA LYS A 492 -5.09 16.09 -25.33
C LYS A 492 -3.82 16.76 -24.78
N VAL A 493 -3.72 18.09 -24.89
CA VAL A 493 -2.56 18.87 -24.43
C VAL A 493 -2.34 18.77 -22.92
N LEU A 494 -3.38 18.51 -22.13
CA LEU A 494 -3.27 18.31 -20.68
C LEU A 494 -2.81 16.89 -20.35
N ILE A 495 -3.17 15.92 -21.19
CA ILE A 495 -2.82 14.51 -21.00
C ILE A 495 -1.33 14.28 -21.28
N CYS A 496 -0.76 14.91 -22.33
CA CYS A 496 0.67 14.81 -22.68
C CYS A 496 1.62 15.75 -21.90
N GLN A 497 1.15 16.42 -20.85
CA GLN A 497 2.05 17.08 -19.88
C GLN A 497 2.17 16.27 -18.58
N THR A 498 1.42 15.17 -18.49
CA THR A 498 1.47 14.17 -17.40
C THR A 498 1.87 12.78 -17.95
N ILE A 499 2.16 12.70 -19.25
CA ILE A 499 2.86 11.64 -20.00
C ILE A 499 4.03 12.35 -20.67
#